data_AF-A0A7V3Y365-F1
#
_entry.id   AF-A0A7V3Y365-F1
#
_cell.length_a   1.000
_cell.length_b   1.000
_cell.length_c   1.000
_cell.angle_alpha   90.00
_cell.angle_beta   90.00
_cell.angle_gamma   90.00
#
_symmetry.space_group_name_H-M   'P 1'
#
loop_
_entity.id
_entity.type
_entity.pdbx_description
1 polymer ?
#
loop_
_entity_poly.entity_id
_entity_poly.type
_entity_poly.pdbx_seq_one_letter_code
_entity_poly.pdbx_strand_id
1 'polypeptide(L)'
;IPRSILEKAPSAELRENQKDQDSLPPYEILDQIIERYVELKMSAEQIIADGFDPEIVYSVLRTIDRNEYKRKQAPIGLKVTTKAFGVGRRIPIVQRFKH
;
A
#
# COMPACT_ATOMS: atom_id res chain seq x y z
N ILE A 1 -0.48 1.09 -25.81
CA ILE A 1 -0.33 2.24 -24.88
C ILE A 1 0.69 3.19 -25.50
N PRO A 2 0.41 4.50 -25.62
CA PRO A 2 1.38 5.49 -26.10
C PRO A 2 2.66 5.49 -25.28
N ARG A 3 3.82 5.60 -25.94
CA ARG A 3 5.14 5.50 -25.29
C ARG A 3 5.36 6.57 -24.21
N SER A 4 4.84 7.77 -24.44
CA SER A 4 4.87 8.89 -23.48
C SER A 4 4.16 8.59 -22.15
N ILE A 5 3.17 7.69 -22.13
CA ILE A 5 2.46 7.29 -20.91
C ILE A 5 3.30 6.29 -20.09
N LEU A 6 4.16 5.51 -20.75
CA LEU A 6 5.05 4.54 -20.10
C LEU A 6 6.32 5.19 -19.55
N GLU A 7 6.80 6.26 -20.19
CA GLU A 7 8.06 6.93 -19.82
C GLU A 7 7.88 8.03 -18.75
N LYS A 8 6.67 8.52 -18.53
CA LYS A 8 6.39 9.53 -17.50
C LYS A 8 6.56 8.94 -16.11
N ALA A 9 7.27 9.64 -15.22
CA ALA A 9 7.44 9.22 -13.84
C ALA A 9 6.09 9.20 -13.08
N PRO A 10 5.89 8.24 -12.16
CA PRO A 10 4.65 8.14 -11.39
C PRO A 10 4.43 9.38 -10.53
N SER A 11 3.26 10.00 -10.72
CA SER A 11 2.85 11.24 -10.06
C SER A 11 1.33 11.29 -9.90
N ALA A 12 0.86 11.68 -8.72
CA ALA A 12 -0.53 12.01 -8.47
C ALA A 12 -0.99 13.33 -9.12
N GLU A 13 -0.07 14.13 -9.68
CA GLU A 13 -0.34 15.39 -10.41
C GLU A 13 -1.24 16.41 -9.66
N LEU A 14 -1.34 16.33 -8.33
CA LEU A 14 -2.16 17.22 -7.51
C LEU A 14 -1.51 18.61 -7.32
N ARG A 15 -0.21 18.74 -7.61
CA ARG A 15 0.56 19.99 -7.60
C ARG A 15 1.73 19.93 -8.60
N GLU A 16 2.21 21.09 -9.05
CA GLU A 16 3.36 21.17 -9.97
C GLU A 16 4.59 20.41 -9.42
N ASN A 17 5.22 19.60 -10.28
CA ASN A 17 6.39 18.76 -9.98
C ASN A 17 6.23 17.71 -8.87
N GLN A 18 5.01 17.37 -8.45
CA GLN A 18 4.80 16.28 -7.49
C GLN A 18 5.31 14.95 -8.05
N LYS A 19 6.06 14.18 -7.24
CA LYS A 19 6.33 12.77 -7.51
C LYS A 19 5.82 11.93 -6.36
N ASP A 20 5.23 10.77 -6.64
CA ASP A 20 4.69 9.91 -5.58
C ASP A 20 5.81 9.35 -4.68
N GLN A 21 7.01 9.23 -5.25
CA GLN A 21 8.25 8.83 -4.58
C GLN A 21 8.75 9.86 -3.56
N ASP A 22 8.19 11.08 -3.51
CA ASP A 22 8.55 12.08 -2.49
C ASP A 22 8.10 11.65 -1.08
N SER A 23 7.15 10.71 -0.99
CA SER A 23 6.52 10.31 0.28
C SER A 23 6.38 8.80 0.47
N LEU A 24 6.67 8.02 -0.57
CA LEU A 24 6.57 6.56 -0.58
C LEU A 24 7.91 5.93 -0.94
N PRO A 25 8.22 4.73 -0.42
CA PRO A 25 9.35 3.96 -0.92
C PRO A 25 9.15 3.61 -2.40
N PRO A 26 10.21 3.21 -3.12
CA PRO A 26 10.09 2.71 -4.49
C PRO A 26 8.99 1.65 -4.62
N TYR A 27 8.18 1.71 -5.69
CA TYR A 27 7.02 0.83 -5.87
C TYR A 27 7.39 -0.65 -5.80
N GLU A 28 8.56 -1.02 -6.31
CA GLU A 28 9.09 -2.40 -6.24
C GLU A 28 9.19 -2.91 -4.79
N ILE A 29 9.53 -2.04 -3.83
CA ILE A 29 9.60 -2.37 -2.40
C ILE A 29 8.20 -2.27 -1.77
N LEU A 30 7.46 -1.21 -2.11
CA LEU A 30 6.12 -0.97 -1.58
C LEU A 30 5.16 -2.14 -1.87
N ASP A 31 5.12 -2.59 -3.12
CA ASP A 31 4.20 -3.62 -3.58
C ASP A 31 4.52 -4.96 -2.91
N GLN A 32 5.80 -5.28 -2.73
CA GLN A 32 6.25 -6.48 -2.03
C GLN A 32 5.84 -6.50 -0.54
N ILE A 33 5.87 -5.34 0.13
CA ILE A 33 5.41 -5.20 1.51
C ILE A 33 3.87 -5.33 1.58
N ILE A 34 3.15 -4.69 0.65
CA ILE A 34 1.69 -4.77 0.57
C ILE A 34 1.23 -6.20 0.33
N GLU A 35 1.84 -6.92 -0.62
CA GLU A 35 1.51 -8.31 -0.93
C GLU A 35 1.67 -9.21 0.31
N ARG A 36 2.81 -9.13 0.99
CA ARG A 36 3.07 -9.91 2.21
C ARG A 36 2.08 -9.60 3.32
N TYR A 37 1.78 -8.32 3.53
CA TYR A 37 0.90 -7.89 4.60
C TYR A 37 -0.59 -8.15 4.33
N VAL A 38 -1.05 -7.91 3.10
CA VAL A 38 -2.47 -7.96 2.72
C VAL A 38 -2.86 -9.33 2.19
N GLU A 39 -2.05 -9.91 1.31
CA GLU A 39 -2.34 -11.21 0.67
C GLU A 39 -1.89 -12.37 1.54
N LEU A 40 -0.61 -12.35 1.96
CA LEU A 40 0.00 -13.43 2.74
C LEU A 40 -0.30 -13.35 4.26
N LYS A 41 -0.84 -12.23 4.73
CA LYS A 41 -1.19 -11.97 6.16
C LYS A 41 0.01 -12.09 7.10
N MET A 42 1.19 -11.72 6.64
CA MET A 42 2.41 -11.71 7.46
C MET A 42 2.38 -10.55 8.48
N SER A 43 2.99 -10.75 9.65
CA SER A 43 3.21 -9.69 10.63
C SER A 43 4.36 -8.77 10.23
N ALA A 44 4.48 -7.61 10.88
CA ALA A 44 5.57 -6.68 10.62
C ALA A 44 6.94 -7.37 10.83
N GLU A 45 7.06 -8.16 11.90
CA GLU A 45 8.30 -8.88 12.25
C GLU A 45 8.67 -9.92 11.20
N GLN A 46 7.68 -10.62 10.63
CA GLN A 46 7.92 -11.59 9.56
C GLN A 46 8.41 -10.90 8.29
N ILE A 47 7.84 -9.75 7.94
CA ILE A 47 8.28 -8.97 6.77
C ILE A 47 9.69 -8.39 7.00
N ILE A 48 10.01 -7.95 8.22
CA ILE A 48 11.36 -7.50 8.57
C ILE A 48 12.36 -8.66 8.49
N ALA A 49 11.99 -9.85 8.95
CA ALA A 49 12.83 -11.06 8.86
C ALA A 49 13.11 -11.48 7.41
N ASP A 50 12.23 -11.16 6.46
CA ASP A 50 12.45 -11.34 5.02
C ASP A 50 13.48 -10.36 4.42
N GLY A 51 14.04 -9.43 5.22
CA GLY A 51 15.12 -8.54 4.83
C GLY A 51 14.68 -7.12 4.45
N PHE A 52 13.44 -6.74 4.75
CA PHE A 52 12.96 -5.37 4.53
C PHE A 52 13.36 -4.44 5.68
N ASP A 53 13.63 -3.18 5.35
CA ASP A 53 13.96 -2.15 6.36
C ASP A 53 12.79 -1.96 7.34
N PRO A 54 13.02 -2.08 8.67
CA PRO A 54 11.99 -1.91 9.69
C PRO A 54 11.24 -0.57 9.59
N GLU A 55 11.95 0.53 9.35
CA GLU A 55 11.33 1.86 9.29
C GLU A 55 10.36 1.96 8.12
N ILE A 56 10.75 1.40 6.96
CA ILE A 56 9.89 1.34 5.78
C ILE A 56 8.67 0.46 6.05
N VAL A 57 8.86 -0.74 6.60
CA VAL A 57 7.77 -1.67 6.91
C VAL A 57 6.75 -1.01 7.83
N TYR A 58 7.19 -0.43 8.95
CA TYR A 58 6.28 0.22 9.90
C TYR A 58 5.57 1.43 9.29
N SER A 59 6.26 2.24 8.49
CA SER A 59 5.67 3.39 7.81
C SER A 59 4.57 2.98 6.82
N VAL A 60 4.83 1.94 6.02
CA VAL A 60 3.88 1.40 5.05
C VAL A 60 2.67 0.81 5.75
N LEU A 61 2.85 -0.08 6.74
CA LEU A 61 1.75 -0.71 7.48
C LEU A 61 0.87 0.33 8.18
N ARG A 62 1.49 1.33 8.82
CA ARG A 62 0.76 2.46 9.44
C ARG A 62 -0.04 3.24 8.41
N THR A 63 0.51 3.47 7.22
CA THR A 63 -0.17 4.17 6.13
C THR A 63 -1.32 3.36 5.59
N ILE A 64 -1.16 2.04 5.44
CA ILE A 64 -2.25 1.14 5.07
C ILE A 64 -3.38 1.31 6.10
N ASP A 65 -3.13 1.06 7.37
CA ASP A 65 -4.18 1.03 8.40
C ASP A 65 -4.87 2.38 8.57
N ARG A 66 -4.13 3.50 8.55
CA ARG A 66 -4.70 4.84 8.66
C ARG A 66 -5.63 5.20 7.51
N ASN A 67 -5.43 4.63 6.31
CA ASN A 67 -6.25 4.92 5.14
C ASN A 67 -7.45 3.96 5.00
N GLU A 68 -7.75 3.11 5.98
CA GLU A 68 -8.90 2.19 5.94
C GLU A 68 -10.24 2.93 5.78
N TYR A 69 -10.38 4.12 6.37
CA TYR A 69 -11.59 4.94 6.22
C TYR A 69 -11.86 5.33 4.76
N LYS A 70 -10.81 5.61 3.96
CA LYS A 70 -10.95 5.93 2.53
C LYS A 70 -11.42 4.71 1.76
N ARG A 71 -10.87 3.53 2.06
CA ARG A 71 -11.21 2.27 1.39
C ARG A 71 -12.66 1.85 1.61
N LYS A 72 -13.23 2.12 2.79
CA LYS A 72 -14.66 1.83 3.03
C LYS A 72 -15.62 2.74 2.26
N GLN A 73 -15.14 3.89 1.77
CA GLN A 73 -15.91 4.80 0.92
C GLN A 73 -15.70 4.53 -0.58
N ALA A 74 -14.78 3.63 -0.93
CA ALA A 74 -14.50 3.31 -2.33
C ALA A 74 -15.67 2.54 -2.96
N PRO A 75 -15.97 2.78 -4.24
CA PRO A 75 -16.96 1.99 -4.97
C PRO A 75 -16.51 0.52 -5.06
N ILE A 76 -17.47 -0.38 -5.28
CA ILE A 76 -17.17 -1.79 -5.50
C ILE A 76 -16.37 -1.92 -6.81
N GLY A 77 -15.20 -2.55 -6.73
CA GLY A 77 -14.34 -2.84 -7.89
C GLY A 77 -14.24 -4.34 -8.17
N LEU A 78 -13.84 -4.69 -9.39
CA LEU A 78 -13.50 -6.06 -9.75
C LEU A 78 -12.22 -6.50 -9.03
N LYS A 79 -12.24 -7.72 -8.49
CA LYS A 79 -11.10 -8.30 -7.79
C LYS A 79 -10.19 -9.03 -8.79
N VAL A 80 -8.92 -8.63 -8.84
CA VAL A 80 -7.90 -9.22 -9.74
C VAL A 80 -6.82 -10.05 -9.03
N THR A 81 -6.72 -9.97 -7.69
CA THR A 81 -5.78 -10.77 -6.87
C THR A 81 -6.49 -11.76 -5.95
N THR A 82 -5.77 -12.68 -5.30
CA THR A 82 -6.37 -13.72 -4.44
C THR A 82 -7.02 -13.15 -3.16
N LYS A 83 -6.46 -12.07 -2.62
CA LYS A 83 -7.06 -11.22 -1.58
C LYS A 83 -6.89 -9.76 -1.97
N ALA A 84 -7.99 -9.04 -1.99
CA ALA A 84 -8.01 -7.62 -2.29
C ALA A 84 -8.66 -6.83 -1.16
N PHE A 85 -8.39 -5.53 -1.12
CA PHE A 85 -9.13 -4.59 -0.29
C PHE A 85 -10.64 -4.67 -0.60
N GLY A 86 -11.48 -4.68 0.44
CA GLY A 86 -12.93 -4.89 0.31
C GLY A 86 -13.42 -6.14 1.06
N VAL A 87 -14.27 -6.97 0.44
CA VAL A 87 -14.88 -8.14 1.09
C VAL A 87 -13.84 -9.12 1.65
N GLY A 88 -12.65 -9.19 1.05
CA GLY A 88 -11.55 -10.07 1.45
C GLY A 88 -10.70 -9.60 2.64
N ARG A 89 -10.82 -8.32 3.07
CA ARG A 89 -10.08 -7.76 4.21
C ARG A 89 -11.00 -6.82 4.99
N ARG A 90 -11.47 -7.28 6.16
CA ARG A 90 -12.35 -6.52 7.05
C ARG A 90 -11.57 -6.05 8.27
N ILE A 91 -11.19 -4.77 8.29
CA ILE A 91 -10.48 -4.12 9.40
C ILE A 91 -11.38 -3.02 10.00
N PRO A 92 -11.38 -2.81 11.34
CA PRO A 92 -12.06 -1.67 11.94
C PRO A 92 -11.44 -0.34 11.51
N ILE A 93 -12.25 0.70 11.30
CA ILE A 93 -11.75 2.05 11.01
C ILE A 93 -11.11 2.65 12.26
N VAL A 94 -11.80 2.54 13.40
CA VAL A 94 -11.31 3.01 14.70
C VAL A 94 -10.56 1.86 15.38
N GLN A 95 -9.25 1.98 15.47
CA GLN A 95 -8.37 0.96 16.05
C GLN A 95 -7.11 1.62 16.64
N ARG A 96 -6.45 0.93 17.59
CA ARG A 96 -5.19 1.36 18.23
C ARG A 96 -4.18 0.20 18.30
N PHE A 97 -4.12 -0.57 17.23
CA PHE A 97 -3.08 -1.58 17.03
C PHE A 97 -1.71 -0.92 17.02
N LYS A 98 -0.76 -1.58 17.67
CA LYS A 98 0.66 -1.23 17.66
C LYS A 98 1.36 -2.36 16.93
N HIS A 99 2.04 -2.01 15.85
CA HIS A 99 3.01 -2.88 15.18
C HIS A 99 4.37 -2.68 15.84
#